data_AF-A0A7J3D8Y5-F1
#
_entry.id   AF-A0A7J3D8Y5-F1
#
_cell.length_a   1.000
_cell.length_b   1.000
_cell.length_c   1.000
_cell.angle_alpha   90.00
_cell.angle_beta   90.00
_cell.angle_gamma   90.00
#
_symmetry.space_group_name_H-M   'P 1'
#
loop_
_entity.id
_entity.type
_entity.pdbx_description
1 polymer ?
#
loop_
_entity_poly.entity_id
_entity_poly.type
_entity_poly.pdbx_seq_one_letter_code
_entity_poly.pdbx_strand_id
1 'polypeptide(L)'
;MSQWRLSIPETGGLLKANRSVNNEDHNQIEFDCPECGTHIVGEVSKCPKCGVEFVIEEVIEVECPNCGAVVPADLERCPKCNAKLEVLKEGAGEVETSVKGAAKATGTTVEESPAEVEAKEAEEKEIELRKQFPLLVEEVKSLLALANEFNIEVNEAKRFIDKAVRAGKQRDVVSAVNFVQESLARARETIDEKIARDVEYLEKLVEVSNQIGSDPKAILQSIEAIETKRKGGDLKGALIEIRNAKDLAEQITGRYVEASEMCEALEKLIKNAEHLYVDVREARKLLNEARDVGKHGDWTMMGVLAKKGREELLKMLPDVLREELKKSKEALLDAKAEGKDVSSLIKILKDGAVAFKRNDIEETLERLVEFKAEMKRIS
;
A
#
# COMPACT_ATOMS: atom_id res chain seq x y z
N MET A 1 -49.18 -32.77 -3.34
CA MET A 1 -49.90 -31.51 -3.04
C MET A 1 -50.39 -31.59 -1.61
N SER A 2 -49.66 -31.00 -0.65
CA SER A 2 -50.16 -30.85 0.72
C SER A 2 -49.56 -29.59 1.32
N GLN A 3 -50.42 -28.58 1.41
CA GLN A 3 -50.20 -27.25 1.99
C GLN A 3 -50.29 -27.38 3.51
N TRP A 4 -49.32 -26.86 4.26
CA TRP A 4 -49.45 -26.70 5.72
C TRP A 4 -49.04 -25.29 6.12
N ARG A 5 -50.06 -24.52 6.56
CA ARG A 5 -50.02 -23.23 7.25
C ARG A 5 -50.04 -23.48 8.76
N LEU A 6 -49.23 -22.73 9.53
CA LEU A 6 -49.39 -22.45 10.96
C LEU A 6 -48.89 -21.00 11.15
N SER A 7 -49.73 -19.96 11.23
CA SER A 7 -50.52 -19.46 12.39
C SER A 7 -49.69 -19.22 13.65
N ILE A 8 -49.37 -17.94 13.89
CA ILE A 8 -48.75 -17.36 15.10
C ILE A 8 -49.88 -16.67 15.90
N PRO A 9 -49.97 -16.79 17.23
CA PRO A 9 -50.90 -15.97 18.02
C PRO A 9 -50.23 -14.69 18.54
N GLU A 10 -50.88 -13.55 18.30
CA GLU A 10 -50.61 -12.27 18.94
C GLU A 10 -51.19 -12.26 20.36
N THR A 11 -50.36 -11.93 21.35
CA THR A 11 -50.82 -11.33 22.61
C THR A 11 -49.89 -10.19 22.97
N GLY A 12 -50.46 -8.98 23.03
CA GLY A 12 -49.77 -7.76 23.43
C GLY A 12 -49.61 -7.68 24.95
N GLY A 13 -48.52 -7.04 25.37
CA GLY A 13 -48.25 -6.68 26.75
C GLY A 13 -47.34 -5.46 26.79
N LEU A 14 -47.93 -4.28 26.98
CA LEU A 14 -47.25 -3.04 27.30
C LEU A 14 -46.38 -3.20 28.55
N LEU A 15 -45.06 -3.04 28.42
CA LEU A 15 -44.20 -2.63 29.51
C LEU A 15 -43.24 -1.56 29.00
N LYS A 16 -43.56 -0.31 29.35
CA LYS A 16 -42.65 0.83 29.31
C LYS A 16 -41.54 0.56 30.32
N ALA A 17 -40.37 0.14 29.86
CA ALA A 17 -39.15 0.15 30.66
C ALA A 17 -38.43 1.48 30.42
N ASN A 18 -38.71 2.42 31.33
CA ASN A 18 -37.94 3.64 31.54
C ASN A 18 -36.54 3.20 31.98
N ARG A 19 -35.55 3.23 31.08
CA ARG A 19 -34.14 3.02 31.44
C ARG A 19 -33.44 4.37 31.39
N SER A 20 -33.16 4.85 32.58
CA SER A 20 -32.36 6.00 32.95
C SER A 20 -31.24 6.28 31.94
N VAL A 21 -31.27 7.50 31.42
CA VAL A 21 -30.17 8.12 30.67
C VAL A 21 -28.99 8.21 31.63
N ASN A 22 -28.02 7.29 31.48
CA ASN A 22 -26.69 7.51 32.01
C ASN A 22 -26.01 8.49 31.04
N ASN A 23 -25.93 9.73 31.51
CA ASN A 23 -25.16 10.80 30.94
C ASN A 23 -23.68 10.49 31.22
N GLU A 24 -22.98 9.96 30.23
CA GLU A 24 -21.52 9.94 30.18
C GLU A 24 -21.10 10.55 28.85
N ASP A 25 -20.49 11.73 28.96
CA ASP A 25 -19.91 12.53 27.88
C ASP A 25 -18.93 11.70 27.06
N HIS A 26 -19.29 11.39 25.82
CA HIS A 26 -18.32 11.19 24.75
C HIS A 26 -18.88 11.84 23.48
N ASN A 27 -18.27 12.97 23.13
CA ASN A 27 -18.53 13.79 21.96
C ASN A 27 -18.43 12.95 20.67
N GLN A 28 -19.52 12.29 20.26
CA GLN A 28 -19.56 11.54 19.00
C GLN A 28 -19.65 12.54 17.84
N ILE A 29 -18.56 12.63 17.08
CA ILE A 29 -18.47 13.48 15.90
C ILE A 29 -19.32 12.84 14.79
N GLU A 30 -20.30 13.60 14.30
CA GLU A 30 -21.21 13.22 13.22
C GLU A 30 -20.99 14.18 12.05
N PHE A 31 -20.66 13.63 10.87
CA PHE A 31 -20.37 14.45 9.69
C PHE A 31 -20.63 13.69 8.39
N ASP A 32 -20.88 14.43 7.31
CA ASP A 32 -21.04 13.86 5.97
C ASP A 32 -19.72 13.96 5.20
N CYS A 33 -19.32 12.86 4.57
CA CYS A 33 -18.13 12.82 3.73
C CYS A 33 -18.27 13.82 2.56
N PRO A 34 -17.33 14.79 2.40
CA PRO A 34 -17.44 15.84 1.39
C PRO A 34 -17.35 15.32 -0.05
N GLU A 35 -16.72 14.15 -0.26
CA GLU A 35 -16.53 13.56 -1.59
C GLU A 35 -17.71 12.71 -2.06
N CYS A 36 -18.38 11.98 -1.14
CA CYS A 36 -19.41 11.02 -1.54
C CYS A 36 -20.74 11.13 -0.79
N GLY A 37 -20.86 12.11 0.11
CA GLY A 37 -22.09 12.37 0.90
C GLY A 37 -22.48 11.24 1.84
N THR A 38 -21.53 10.35 2.18
CA THR A 38 -21.81 9.26 3.13
C THR A 38 -21.77 9.80 4.53
N HIS A 39 -22.84 9.55 5.26
CA HIS A 39 -22.99 9.92 6.65
C HIS A 39 -22.13 9.04 7.56
N ILE A 40 -21.33 9.67 8.41
CA ILE A 40 -20.33 9.01 9.26
C ILE A 40 -20.60 9.37 10.72
N VAL A 41 -20.57 8.36 11.57
CA VAL A 41 -20.78 8.48 13.02
C VAL A 41 -19.56 7.91 13.74
N GLY A 42 -18.88 8.75 14.53
CA GLY A 42 -17.68 8.40 15.31
C GLY A 42 -16.35 8.76 14.64
N GLU A 43 -15.25 8.46 15.33
CA GLU A 43 -13.89 8.76 14.85
C GLU A 43 -13.44 7.72 13.81
N VAL A 44 -13.41 8.12 12.54
CA VAL A 44 -12.82 7.33 11.44
C VAL A 44 -11.80 8.18 10.71
N SER A 45 -10.63 7.62 10.40
CA SER A 45 -9.58 8.30 9.63
C SER A 45 -9.78 8.20 8.12
N LYS A 46 -10.68 7.33 7.65
CA LYS A 46 -11.02 7.15 6.22
C LYS A 46 -12.51 6.91 6.04
N CYS A 47 -13.07 7.42 4.94
CA CYS A 47 -14.44 7.13 4.58
C CYS A 47 -14.58 5.65 4.19
N PRO A 48 -15.47 4.87 4.82
CA PRO A 48 -15.65 3.45 4.52
C PRO A 48 -16.22 3.17 3.13
N LYS A 49 -16.79 4.19 2.46
CA LYS A 49 -17.42 4.03 1.14
C LYS A 49 -16.51 4.44 -0.02
N CYS A 50 -15.84 5.59 0.06
CA CYS A 50 -14.99 6.08 -1.04
C CYS A 50 -13.49 6.04 -0.74
N GLY A 51 -13.09 5.72 0.50
CA GLY A 51 -11.68 5.59 0.89
C GLY A 51 -10.93 6.91 1.06
N VAL A 52 -11.59 8.08 0.93
CA VAL A 52 -10.95 9.38 1.19
C VAL A 52 -10.48 9.45 2.64
N GLU A 53 -9.25 9.91 2.85
CA GLU A 53 -8.62 10.05 4.15
C GLU A 53 -8.97 11.41 4.75
N PHE A 54 -9.45 11.42 5.99
CA PHE A 54 -9.82 12.65 6.69
C PHE A 54 -8.58 13.21 7.37
N VAL A 55 -8.14 14.38 6.92
CA VAL A 55 -7.11 15.16 7.62
C VAL A 55 -7.84 16.01 8.66
N ILE A 56 -7.96 15.49 9.88
CA ILE A 56 -8.45 16.28 11.01
C ILE A 56 -7.26 17.15 11.45
N GLU A 57 -7.18 18.38 10.92
CA GLU A 57 -6.27 19.38 11.47
C GLU A 57 -6.81 19.77 12.86
N GLU A 58 -5.99 19.58 13.90
CA GLU A 58 -6.32 20.07 15.25
C GLU A 58 -6.52 21.58 15.17
N VAL A 59 -7.77 22.02 15.38
CA VAL A 59 -8.10 23.43 15.46
C VAL A 59 -7.53 23.96 16.76
N ILE A 60 -6.43 24.71 16.68
CA ILE A 60 -5.82 25.35 17.84
C ILE A 60 -6.80 26.42 18.33
N GLU A 61 -7.39 26.21 19.50
CA GLU A 61 -8.27 27.17 20.14
C GLU A 61 -7.43 28.20 20.91
N VAL A 62 -7.74 29.49 20.73
CA VAL A 62 -7.10 30.60 21.44
C VAL A 62 -8.15 31.41 22.19
N GLU A 63 -7.80 31.84 23.41
CA GLU A 63 -8.64 32.75 24.18
C GLU A 63 -8.51 34.17 23.66
N CYS A 64 -9.63 34.80 23.30
CA CYS A 64 -9.64 36.18 22.87
C CYS A 64 -9.20 37.10 24.04
N PRO A 65 -8.09 37.85 23.91
CA PRO A 65 -7.54 38.66 25.01
C PRO A 65 -8.44 39.82 25.44
N ASN A 66 -9.45 40.17 24.65
CA ASN A 66 -10.35 41.29 24.95
C ASN A 66 -11.66 40.86 25.63
N CYS A 67 -12.16 39.64 25.41
CA CYS A 67 -13.45 39.21 25.97
C CYS A 67 -13.46 37.81 26.60
N GLY A 68 -12.32 37.11 26.55
CA GLY A 68 -12.16 35.76 27.12
C GLY A 68 -12.93 34.66 26.40
N ALA A 69 -13.45 34.91 25.19
CA ALA A 69 -14.11 33.88 24.40
C ALA A 69 -13.06 32.97 23.73
N VAL A 70 -13.21 31.66 23.90
CA VAL A 70 -12.41 30.64 23.20
C VAL A 70 -12.86 30.60 21.74
N VAL A 71 -11.93 30.86 20.83
CA VAL A 71 -12.19 30.96 19.38
C VAL A 71 -11.08 30.28 18.58
N PRO A 72 -11.36 29.75 17.38
CA PRO A 72 -10.34 29.19 16.51
C PRO A 72 -9.23 30.20 16.14
N ALA A 73 -7.97 29.76 16.15
CA ALA A 73 -6.79 30.62 15.90
C ALA A 73 -6.68 31.18 14.47
N ASP A 74 -7.45 30.64 13.53
CA ASP A 74 -7.51 31.06 12.12
C ASP A 74 -8.43 32.26 11.88
N LEU A 75 -9.19 32.70 12.88
CA LEU A 75 -10.07 33.86 12.77
C LEU A 75 -9.30 35.18 12.94
N GLU A 76 -9.38 36.07 11.95
CA GLU A 76 -8.78 37.43 12.03
C GLU A 76 -9.49 38.35 13.04
N ARG A 77 -10.75 38.04 13.38
CA ARG A 77 -11.57 38.81 14.32
C ARG A 77 -12.42 37.89 15.18
N CYS A 78 -12.51 38.21 16.47
CA CYS A 78 -13.37 37.47 17.39
C CYS A 78 -14.85 37.71 17.05
N PRO A 79 -15.66 36.67 16.77
CA PRO A 79 -17.07 36.83 16.42
C PRO A 79 -17.93 37.42 17.56
N LYS A 80 -17.47 37.35 18.82
CA LYS A 80 -18.24 37.81 19.98
C LYS A 80 -18.06 39.30 20.29
N CYS A 81 -16.85 39.84 20.14
CA CYS A 81 -16.54 41.23 20.47
C CYS A 81 -15.95 42.02 19.31
N ASN A 82 -15.77 41.38 18.15
CA ASN A 82 -15.18 41.92 16.93
C ASN A 82 -13.75 42.47 17.07
N ALA A 83 -13.07 42.12 18.18
CA ALA A 83 -11.67 42.47 18.40
C ALA A 83 -10.78 41.74 17.40
N LYS A 84 -9.78 42.46 16.86
CA LYS A 84 -8.82 41.90 15.90
C LYS A 84 -7.89 40.94 16.64
N LEU A 85 -7.80 39.70 16.16
CA LEU A 85 -6.92 38.67 16.72
C LEU A 85 -5.62 38.74 15.94
N GLU A 86 -4.54 39.22 16.57
CA GLU A 86 -3.25 39.31 15.91
C GLU A 86 -2.56 37.95 15.91
N VAL A 87 -2.80 37.18 14.86
CA VAL A 87 -1.92 36.06 14.50
C VAL A 87 -0.63 36.70 13.99
N LEU A 88 0.47 36.49 14.71
CA LEU A 88 1.78 37.07 14.38
C LEU A 88 2.23 36.59 12.98
N LYS A 89 1.94 37.41 11.96
CA LYS A 89 2.60 37.39 10.65
C LYS A 89 3.53 38.60 10.55
N GLU A 90 4.80 38.27 10.33
CA GLU A 90 5.89 39.03 9.71
C GLU A 90 5.90 40.57 9.85
N GLY A 91 6.92 41.07 10.56
CA GLY A 91 7.33 42.48 10.52
C GLY A 91 8.75 42.63 9.97
N ALA A 92 8.86 43.18 8.77
CA ALA A 92 10.01 43.96 8.34
C ALA A 92 9.88 45.37 8.94
N GLY A 93 10.97 45.88 9.51
CA GLY A 93 11.02 47.23 10.08
C GLY A 93 12.47 47.68 10.20
N GLU A 94 12.94 48.43 9.20
CA GLU A 94 14.18 49.20 9.22
C GLU A 94 14.05 50.38 10.20
N VAL A 95 15.09 50.62 11.01
CA VAL A 95 15.35 51.95 11.56
C VAL A 95 16.84 52.22 11.50
N GLU A 96 17.22 53.07 10.55
CA GLU A 96 18.49 53.81 10.57
C GLU A 96 18.48 54.81 11.73
N THR A 97 19.57 54.91 12.49
CA THR A 97 20.03 56.21 13.01
C THR A 97 21.55 56.29 13.03
N SER A 98 22.03 57.38 12.44
CA SER A 98 23.42 57.80 12.31
C SER A 98 23.87 58.60 13.52
N VAL A 99 25.07 58.33 14.06
CA VAL A 99 25.87 59.33 14.78
C VAL A 99 27.34 59.20 14.39
N LYS A 100 27.90 60.30 13.85
CA LYS A 100 29.32 60.51 13.57
C LYS A 100 30.13 60.70 14.87
N GLY A 101 31.35 60.17 14.91
CA GLY A 101 32.33 60.49 15.95
C GLY A 101 33.76 60.10 15.56
N ALA A 102 34.68 61.06 15.63
CA ALA A 102 36.02 61.03 15.05
C ALA A 102 37.04 60.05 15.67
N ALA A 103 37.92 59.54 14.80
CA ALA A 103 39.36 59.37 14.92
C ALA A 103 40.00 58.80 16.22
N LYS A 104 40.75 57.69 16.08
CA LYS A 104 42.21 57.67 16.28
C LYS A 104 42.82 56.35 15.80
N ALA A 105 43.92 56.44 15.05
CA ALA A 105 44.79 55.32 14.73
C ALA A 105 45.61 54.92 15.96
N THR A 106 45.61 53.63 16.27
CA THR A 106 46.68 52.96 17.03
C THR A 106 46.72 51.52 16.58
N GLY A 107 47.83 51.13 15.96
CA GLY A 107 48.10 49.75 15.60
C GLY A 107 48.15 48.88 16.84
N THR A 108 47.41 47.77 16.79
CA THR A 108 47.55 46.63 17.68
C THR A 108 47.29 45.43 16.81
N THR A 109 48.31 44.60 16.66
CA THR A 109 48.20 43.27 16.06
C THR A 109 47.19 42.48 16.87
N VAL A 110 46.02 42.23 16.27
CA VAL A 110 45.00 41.34 16.83
C VAL A 110 45.43 39.93 16.44
N GLU A 111 45.95 39.16 17.40
CA GLU A 111 45.82 37.71 17.34
C GLU A 111 44.32 37.43 17.53
N GLU A 112 43.63 37.05 16.44
CA GLU A 112 42.22 36.67 16.48
C GLU A 112 42.03 35.45 17.40
N SER A 113 41.04 35.52 18.29
CA SER A 113 40.75 34.41 19.19
C SER A 113 40.07 33.26 18.43
N PRO A 114 40.28 31.98 18.80
CA PRO A 114 39.71 30.82 18.10
C PRO A 114 38.18 30.88 17.91
N ALA A 115 37.45 31.51 18.83
CA ALA A 115 35.99 31.64 18.80
C ALA A 115 35.48 32.63 17.74
N GLU A 116 36.25 33.65 17.39
CA GLU A 116 35.89 34.62 16.34
C GLU A 116 36.14 34.05 14.94
N VAL A 117 37.09 33.12 14.82
CA VAL A 117 37.36 32.36 13.59
C VAL A 117 36.23 31.36 13.33
N GLU A 118 35.79 30.61 14.36
CA GLU A 118 34.66 29.66 14.24
C GLU A 118 33.32 30.33 13.88
N ALA A 119 33.05 31.53 14.43
CA ALA A 119 31.82 32.28 14.13
C ALA A 119 31.79 32.76 12.67
N LYS A 120 32.91 33.26 12.15
CA LYS A 120 33.03 33.67 10.74
C LYS A 120 32.90 32.48 9.78
N GLU A 121 33.52 31.34 10.12
CA GLU A 121 33.39 30.11 9.32
C GLU A 121 31.95 29.56 9.30
N ALA A 122 31.19 29.70 10.38
CA ALA A 122 29.79 29.28 10.45
C ALA A 122 28.88 30.16 9.57
N GLU A 123 29.12 31.47 9.57
CA GLU A 123 28.37 32.44 8.76
C GLU A 123 28.66 32.26 7.26
N GLU A 124 29.93 32.00 6.88
CA GLU A 124 30.30 31.66 5.50
C GLU A 124 29.65 30.36 5.02
N LYS A 125 29.62 29.31 5.87
CA LYS A 125 28.93 28.05 5.57
C LYS A 125 27.42 28.24 5.37
N GLU A 126 26.77 29.08 6.18
CA GLU A 126 25.33 29.35 6.04
C GLU A 126 25.02 30.08 4.72
N ILE A 127 25.85 31.05 4.33
CA ILE A 127 25.72 31.75 3.05
C ILE A 127 25.86 30.77 1.88
N GLU A 128 26.78 29.81 1.98
CA GLU A 128 26.99 28.79 0.94
C GLU A 128 25.82 27.81 0.86
N LEU A 129 25.31 27.32 2.01
CA LEU A 129 24.11 26.48 2.10
C LEU A 129 22.89 27.16 1.47
N ARG A 130 22.71 28.47 1.69
CA ARG A 130 21.64 29.27 1.07
C ARG A 130 21.73 29.30 -0.46
N LYS A 131 22.94 29.31 -1.04
CA LYS A 131 23.14 29.27 -2.50
C LYS A 131 22.87 27.89 -3.08
N GLN A 132 23.18 26.83 -2.33
CA GLN A 132 22.99 25.44 -2.78
C GLN A 132 21.53 24.98 -2.67
N PHE A 133 20.77 25.54 -1.74
CA PHE A 133 19.38 25.14 -1.46
C PHE A 133 18.47 25.09 -2.70
N PRO A 134 18.42 26.10 -3.60
CA PRO A 134 17.56 26.05 -4.79
C PRO A 134 17.94 24.91 -5.75
N LEU A 135 19.24 24.63 -5.90
CA LEU A 135 19.73 23.54 -6.76
C LEU A 135 19.30 22.18 -6.21
N LEU A 136 19.44 21.99 -4.91
CA LEU A 136 19.02 20.77 -4.23
C LEU A 136 17.50 20.54 -4.35
N VAL A 137 16.70 21.60 -4.21
CA VAL A 137 15.24 21.51 -4.36
C VAL A 137 14.84 21.09 -5.77
N GLU A 138 15.46 21.65 -6.81
CA GLU A 138 15.20 21.23 -8.19
C GLU A 138 15.60 19.77 -8.44
N GLU A 139 16.73 19.35 -7.85
CA GLU A 139 17.16 17.97 -7.92
C GLU A 139 16.16 17.02 -7.26
N VAL A 140 15.65 17.36 -6.07
CA VAL A 140 14.65 16.52 -5.36
C VAL A 140 13.39 16.41 -6.20
N LYS A 141 12.90 17.52 -6.74
CA LYS A 141 11.70 17.52 -7.61
C LYS A 141 11.91 16.60 -8.80
N SER A 142 13.06 16.68 -9.46
CA SER A 142 13.37 15.82 -10.61
C SER A 142 13.36 14.34 -10.23
N LEU A 143 13.90 14.00 -9.06
CA LEU A 143 13.98 12.62 -8.57
C LEU A 143 12.62 12.07 -8.12
N LEU A 144 11.77 12.88 -7.49
CA LEU A 144 10.40 12.50 -7.15
C LEU A 144 9.52 12.36 -8.40
N ALA A 145 9.71 13.22 -9.39
CA ALA A 145 9.02 13.11 -10.67
C ALA A 145 9.39 11.79 -11.36
N LEU A 146 10.68 11.42 -11.32
CA LEU A 146 11.15 10.12 -11.80
C LEU A 146 10.50 8.96 -11.01
N ALA A 147 10.48 9.04 -9.68
CA ALA A 147 9.82 8.03 -8.85
C ALA A 147 8.34 7.87 -9.23
N ASN A 148 7.62 8.97 -9.43
CA ASN A 148 6.21 8.93 -9.87
C ASN A 148 6.05 8.36 -11.29
N GLU A 149 6.92 8.72 -12.25
CA GLU A 149 6.88 8.20 -13.63
C GLU A 149 7.00 6.67 -13.67
N PHE A 150 7.76 6.10 -12.74
CA PHE A 150 7.97 4.65 -12.62
C PHE A 150 7.15 4.00 -11.50
N ASN A 151 6.19 4.71 -10.91
CA ASN A 151 5.33 4.25 -9.82
C ASN A 151 6.11 3.68 -8.62
N ILE A 152 7.20 4.35 -8.22
CA ILE A 152 8.05 4.00 -7.09
C ILE A 152 7.60 4.81 -5.87
N GLU A 153 7.23 4.13 -4.78
CA GLU A 153 6.81 4.79 -3.55
C GLU A 153 8.01 5.32 -2.74
N VAL A 154 8.08 6.63 -2.58
CA VAL A 154 9.15 7.34 -1.86
C VAL A 154 8.60 8.08 -0.63
N ASN A 155 7.89 7.36 0.23
CA ASN A 155 7.16 7.93 1.37
C ASN A 155 8.09 8.61 2.41
N GLU A 156 9.25 8.01 2.68
CA GLU A 156 10.23 8.58 3.62
C GLU A 156 10.83 9.89 3.10
N ALA A 157 11.17 9.94 1.81
CA ALA A 157 11.66 11.16 1.16
C ALA A 157 10.64 12.31 1.27
N LYS A 158 9.35 12.02 1.02
CA LYS A 158 8.27 13.02 1.16
C LYS A 158 8.18 13.59 2.59
N ARG A 159 8.32 12.75 3.63
CA ARG A 159 8.33 13.21 5.04
C ARG A 159 9.49 14.17 5.33
N PHE A 160 10.66 13.95 4.73
CA PHE A 160 11.79 14.86 4.88
C PHE A 160 11.55 16.20 4.19
N ILE A 161 10.85 16.22 3.07
CA ILE A 161 10.44 17.47 2.42
C ILE A 161 9.47 18.26 3.30
N ASP A 162 8.51 17.60 3.94
CA ASP A 162 7.60 18.28 4.87
C ASP A 162 8.37 18.93 6.04
N LYS A 163 9.39 18.26 6.56
CA LYS A 163 10.30 18.81 7.57
C LYS A 163 11.11 19.99 7.03
N ALA A 164 11.64 19.88 5.81
CA ALA A 164 12.37 20.96 5.15
C ALA A 164 11.50 22.20 4.95
N VAL A 165 10.24 22.03 4.53
CA VAL A 165 9.27 23.13 4.37
C VAL A 165 8.98 23.79 5.71
N ARG A 166 8.82 23.01 6.79
CA ARG A 166 8.62 23.56 8.15
C ARG A 166 9.84 24.36 8.62
N ALA A 167 11.05 23.83 8.44
CA ALA A 167 12.29 24.53 8.78
C ALA A 167 12.46 25.84 7.96
N GLY A 168 12.15 25.80 6.66
CA GLY A 168 12.16 26.98 5.80
C GLY A 168 11.18 28.07 6.25
N LYS A 169 9.97 27.70 6.69
CA LYS A 169 9.01 28.65 7.28
C LYS A 169 9.53 29.31 8.56
N GLN A 170 10.38 28.61 9.32
CA GLN A 170 11.02 29.13 10.53
C GLN A 170 12.32 29.92 10.23
N ARG A 171 12.64 30.14 8.95
CA ARG A 171 13.90 30.77 8.48
C ARG A 171 15.17 30.01 8.92
N ASP A 172 15.02 28.74 9.28
CA ASP A 172 16.14 27.84 9.57
C ASP A 172 16.61 27.17 8.28
N VAL A 173 17.53 27.83 7.59
CA VAL A 173 18.05 27.35 6.30
C VAL A 173 18.92 26.12 6.46
N VAL A 174 19.69 26.02 7.55
CA VAL A 174 20.61 24.90 7.78
C VAL A 174 19.83 23.60 7.91
N SER A 175 18.80 23.57 8.76
CA SER A 175 17.94 22.40 8.90
C SER A 175 17.17 22.10 7.62
N ALA A 176 16.69 23.13 6.90
CA ALA A 176 15.99 22.94 5.64
C ALA A 176 16.88 22.25 4.59
N VAL A 177 18.13 22.69 4.44
CA VAL A 177 19.10 22.06 3.52
C VAL A 177 19.39 20.62 3.92
N ASN A 178 19.63 20.35 5.22
CA ASN A 178 19.89 19.00 5.71
C ASN A 178 18.72 18.05 5.42
N PHE A 179 17.48 18.48 5.67
CA PHE A 179 16.31 17.67 5.36
C PHE A 179 16.12 17.44 3.86
N VAL A 180 16.44 18.41 3.01
CA VAL A 180 16.43 18.24 1.56
C VAL A 180 17.49 17.22 1.10
N GLN A 181 18.70 17.28 1.65
CA GLN A 181 19.76 16.31 1.37
C GLN A 181 19.37 14.90 1.83
N GLU A 182 18.76 14.75 3.01
CA GLU A 182 18.24 13.46 3.47
C GLU A 182 17.12 12.94 2.56
N SER A 183 16.22 13.81 2.11
CA SER A 183 15.19 13.44 1.12
C SER A 183 15.81 12.92 -0.18
N LEU A 184 16.87 13.57 -0.67
CA LEU A 184 17.59 13.12 -1.88
C LEU A 184 18.21 11.76 -1.67
N ALA A 185 18.94 11.58 -0.57
CA ALA A 185 19.60 10.32 -0.25
C ALA A 185 18.59 9.17 -0.18
N ARG A 186 17.48 9.36 0.54
CA ARG A 186 16.42 8.36 0.68
C ARG A 186 15.71 8.05 -0.63
N ALA A 187 15.35 9.07 -1.41
CA ALA A 187 14.73 8.83 -2.71
C ALA A 187 15.66 8.07 -3.67
N ARG A 188 16.96 8.40 -3.69
CA ARG A 188 17.96 7.69 -4.50
C ARG A 188 18.10 6.24 -4.06
N GLU A 189 18.22 6.00 -2.76
CA GLU A 189 18.30 4.66 -2.17
C GLU A 189 17.09 3.80 -2.55
N THR A 190 15.87 4.32 -2.38
CA THR A 190 14.64 3.59 -2.74
C THR A 190 14.56 3.26 -4.24
N ILE A 191 14.97 4.19 -5.11
CA ILE A 191 15.02 3.95 -6.55
C ILE A 191 16.08 2.89 -6.88
N ASP A 192 17.26 2.96 -6.27
CA ASP A 192 18.35 2.01 -6.47
C ASP A 192 17.98 0.59 -6.01
N GLU A 193 17.31 0.46 -4.87
CA GLU A 193 16.75 -0.81 -4.38
C GLU A 193 15.69 -1.39 -5.34
N LYS A 194 14.87 -0.53 -5.95
CA LYS A 194 13.90 -0.97 -6.96
C LYS A 194 14.63 -1.46 -8.22
N ILE A 195 15.64 -0.75 -8.69
CA ILE A 195 16.49 -1.18 -9.81
C ILE A 195 17.14 -2.54 -9.50
N ALA A 196 17.69 -2.72 -8.29
CA ALA A 196 18.30 -3.99 -7.87
C ALA A 196 17.31 -5.16 -7.91
N ARG A 197 16.09 -4.99 -7.37
CA ARG A 197 15.04 -6.00 -7.43
C ARG A 197 14.61 -6.34 -8.86
N ASP A 198 14.55 -5.33 -9.72
CA ASP A 198 14.19 -5.54 -11.12
C ASP A 198 15.30 -6.27 -11.90
N VAL A 199 16.57 -6.04 -11.59
CA VAL A 199 17.70 -6.81 -12.14
C VAL A 199 17.63 -8.27 -11.70
N GLU A 200 17.39 -8.55 -10.42
CA GLU A 200 17.21 -9.92 -9.91
C GLU A 200 16.05 -10.65 -10.62
N TYR A 201 14.97 -9.93 -10.93
CA TYR A 201 13.86 -10.49 -11.72
C TYR A 201 14.29 -10.83 -13.15
N LEU A 202 15.06 -9.97 -13.82
CA LEU A 202 15.58 -10.24 -15.16
C LEU A 202 16.56 -11.42 -15.17
N GLU A 203 17.39 -11.58 -14.14
CA GLU A 203 18.27 -12.75 -13.98
C GLU A 203 17.48 -14.06 -13.89
N LYS A 204 16.37 -14.07 -13.13
CA LYS A 204 15.46 -15.23 -13.10
C LYS A 204 14.87 -15.53 -14.49
N LEU A 205 14.54 -14.50 -15.27
CA LEU A 205 14.06 -14.69 -16.64
C LEU A 205 15.17 -15.18 -17.59
N VAL A 206 16.43 -14.86 -17.33
CA VAL A 206 17.57 -15.46 -18.04
C VAL A 206 17.69 -16.94 -17.73
N GLU A 207 17.52 -17.36 -16.48
CA GLU A 207 17.49 -18.79 -16.12
C GLU A 207 16.36 -19.51 -16.84
N VAL A 208 15.17 -18.93 -16.87
CA VAL A 208 14.04 -19.45 -17.64
C VAL A 208 14.37 -19.49 -19.14
N SER A 209 14.94 -18.43 -19.71
CA SER A 209 15.35 -18.36 -21.12
C SER A 209 16.30 -19.51 -21.50
N ASN A 210 17.26 -19.83 -20.62
CA ASN A 210 18.15 -20.97 -20.79
C ASN A 210 17.41 -22.31 -20.73
N GLN A 211 16.47 -22.47 -19.81
CA GLN A 211 15.64 -23.68 -19.71
C GLN A 211 14.77 -23.88 -20.95
N ILE A 212 14.32 -22.79 -21.57
CA ILE A 212 13.54 -22.84 -22.81
C ILE A 212 14.37 -22.98 -24.09
N GLY A 213 15.69 -23.08 -23.97
CA GLY A 213 16.61 -23.16 -25.11
C GLY A 213 16.62 -21.92 -26.00
N SER A 214 16.09 -20.79 -25.50
CA SER A 214 16.19 -19.49 -26.17
C SER A 214 17.50 -18.81 -25.81
N ASP A 215 18.00 -17.95 -26.69
CA ASP A 215 19.25 -17.22 -26.42
C ASP A 215 18.99 -16.07 -25.42
N PRO A 216 19.52 -16.14 -24.17
CA PRO A 216 19.35 -15.08 -23.19
C PRO A 216 20.24 -13.85 -23.46
N LYS A 217 21.10 -13.90 -24.47
CA LYS A 217 22.14 -12.88 -24.69
C LYS A 217 21.60 -11.45 -24.74
N ALA A 218 20.43 -11.25 -25.36
CA ALA A 218 19.83 -9.92 -25.43
C ALA A 218 19.40 -9.40 -24.04
N ILE A 219 18.87 -10.27 -23.18
CA ILE A 219 18.51 -9.92 -21.79
C ILE A 219 19.78 -9.66 -20.97
N LEU A 220 20.81 -10.50 -21.12
CA LEU A 220 22.11 -10.31 -20.46
C LEU A 220 22.77 -8.98 -20.83
N GLN A 221 22.73 -8.59 -22.10
CA GLN A 221 23.22 -7.30 -22.57
C GLN A 221 22.46 -6.12 -21.94
N SER A 222 21.14 -6.23 -21.81
CA SER A 222 20.35 -5.22 -21.11
C SER A 222 20.68 -5.15 -19.62
N ILE A 223 20.90 -6.29 -18.94
CA ILE A 223 21.34 -6.32 -17.53
C ILE A 223 22.68 -5.59 -17.36
N GLU A 224 23.66 -5.88 -18.21
CA GLU A 224 24.96 -5.20 -18.20
C GLU A 224 24.83 -3.68 -18.43
N ALA A 225 23.96 -3.27 -19.34
CA ALA A 225 23.66 -1.86 -19.60
C ALA A 225 22.98 -1.18 -18.41
N ILE A 226 22.03 -1.86 -17.74
CA ILE A 226 21.37 -1.37 -16.52
C ILE A 226 22.41 -1.16 -15.41
N GLU A 227 23.28 -2.14 -15.18
CA GLU A 227 24.33 -2.01 -14.16
C GLU A 227 25.31 -0.88 -14.45
N THR A 228 25.67 -0.70 -15.72
CA THR A 228 26.57 0.39 -16.14
C THR A 228 25.95 1.75 -15.86
N LYS A 229 24.67 1.93 -16.21
CA LYS A 229 23.91 3.17 -15.94
C LYS A 229 23.72 3.39 -14.44
N ARG A 230 23.41 2.33 -13.68
CA ARG A 230 23.28 2.35 -12.22
C ARG A 230 24.59 2.80 -11.54
N LYS A 231 25.73 2.21 -11.93
CA LYS A 231 27.07 2.59 -11.43
C LYS A 231 27.46 4.01 -11.84
N GLY A 232 27.00 4.47 -13.01
CA GLY A 232 27.18 5.83 -13.49
C GLY A 232 26.26 6.89 -12.85
N GLY A 233 25.31 6.48 -12.00
CA GLY A 233 24.34 7.37 -11.38
C GLY A 233 23.17 7.79 -12.28
N ASP A 234 23.07 7.25 -13.50
CA ASP A 234 21.96 7.49 -14.42
C ASP A 234 20.76 6.58 -14.07
N LEU A 235 20.08 6.91 -12.97
CA LEU A 235 18.92 6.17 -12.49
C LEU A 235 17.78 6.16 -13.52
N LYS A 236 17.57 7.28 -14.24
CA LYS A 236 16.53 7.38 -15.26
C LYS A 236 16.81 6.45 -16.42
N GLY A 237 18.03 6.48 -16.96
CA GLY A 237 18.42 5.60 -18.05
C GLY A 237 18.37 4.12 -17.65
N ALA A 238 18.71 3.78 -16.39
CA ALA A 238 18.59 2.43 -15.87
C ALA A 238 17.12 1.96 -15.82
N LEU A 239 16.20 2.78 -15.32
CA LEU A 239 14.77 2.46 -15.25
C LEU A 239 14.12 2.32 -16.64
N ILE A 240 14.52 3.14 -17.62
CA ILE A 240 14.07 3.00 -19.02
C ILE A 240 14.56 1.68 -19.60
N GLU A 241 15.83 1.33 -19.38
CA GLU A 241 16.41 0.07 -19.85
C GLU A 241 15.72 -1.14 -19.21
N ILE A 242 15.41 -1.08 -17.92
CA ILE A 242 14.62 -2.11 -17.22
C ILE A 242 13.28 -2.35 -17.89
N ARG A 243 12.54 -1.29 -18.25
CA ARG A 243 11.24 -1.42 -18.92
C ARG A 243 11.38 -2.18 -20.24
N ASN A 244 12.34 -1.77 -21.08
CA ASN A 244 12.60 -2.43 -22.35
C ASN A 244 13.06 -3.88 -22.19
N ALA A 245 13.92 -4.14 -21.20
CA ALA A 245 14.43 -5.48 -20.90
C ALA A 245 13.31 -6.42 -20.42
N LYS A 246 12.37 -5.90 -19.63
CA LYS A 246 11.18 -6.66 -19.20
C LYS A 246 10.29 -7.00 -20.39
N ASP A 247 10.00 -6.04 -21.26
CA ASP A 247 9.19 -6.28 -22.47
C ASP A 247 9.85 -7.35 -23.38
N LEU A 248 11.17 -7.27 -23.56
CA LEU A 248 11.95 -8.26 -24.31
C LEU A 248 11.90 -9.65 -23.65
N ALA A 249 12.11 -9.69 -22.34
CA ALA A 249 12.09 -10.93 -21.59
C ALA A 249 10.71 -11.58 -21.59
N GLU A 250 9.63 -10.80 -21.53
CA GLU A 250 8.25 -11.28 -21.69
C GLU A 250 7.99 -11.84 -23.09
N GLN A 251 8.54 -11.24 -24.15
CA GLN A 251 8.41 -11.80 -25.50
C GLN A 251 9.10 -13.16 -25.65
N ILE A 252 10.22 -13.35 -24.96
CA ILE A 252 11.01 -14.58 -25.00
C ILE A 252 10.40 -15.65 -24.08
N THR A 253 10.00 -15.27 -22.87
CA THR A 253 9.62 -16.19 -21.78
C THR A 253 8.11 -16.26 -21.52
N GLY A 254 7.30 -15.33 -22.04
CA GLY A 254 5.89 -15.19 -21.68
C GLY A 254 5.06 -16.43 -21.94
N ARG A 255 5.29 -17.13 -23.07
CA ARG A 255 4.61 -18.40 -23.37
C ARG A 255 4.94 -19.50 -22.37
N TYR A 256 6.18 -19.53 -21.88
CA TYR A 256 6.59 -20.48 -20.84
C TYR A 256 5.93 -20.11 -19.51
N VAL A 257 5.96 -18.83 -19.13
CA VAL A 257 5.38 -18.35 -17.87
C VAL A 257 3.88 -18.68 -17.82
N GLU A 258 3.13 -18.32 -18.85
CA GLU A 258 1.69 -18.63 -18.96
C GLU A 258 1.43 -20.15 -18.88
N ALA A 259 2.20 -20.96 -19.61
CA ALA A 259 2.05 -22.41 -19.59
C ALA A 259 2.41 -23.02 -18.22
N SER A 260 3.41 -22.47 -17.53
CA SER A 260 3.82 -22.86 -16.18
C SER A 260 2.73 -22.54 -15.16
N GLU A 261 2.18 -21.32 -15.20
CA GLU A 261 1.06 -20.90 -14.34
C GLU A 261 -0.16 -21.82 -14.54
N MET A 262 -0.47 -22.21 -15.78
CA MET A 262 -1.55 -23.17 -16.05
C MET A 262 -1.27 -24.55 -15.44
N CYS A 263 -0.03 -25.03 -15.48
CA CYS A 263 0.36 -26.29 -14.86
C CYS A 263 0.29 -26.24 -13.33
N GLU A 264 0.71 -25.13 -12.72
CA GLU A 264 0.60 -24.91 -11.28
C GLU A 264 -0.86 -24.84 -10.82
N ALA A 265 -1.70 -24.12 -11.57
CA ALA A 265 -3.14 -24.05 -11.31
C ALA A 265 -3.80 -25.44 -11.42
N LEU A 266 -3.46 -26.22 -12.46
CA LEU A 266 -3.93 -27.60 -12.59
C LEU A 266 -3.45 -28.47 -11.42
N GLU A 267 -2.18 -28.36 -11.01
CA GLU A 267 -1.65 -29.13 -9.90
C GLU A 267 -2.36 -28.79 -8.56
N LYS A 268 -2.63 -27.51 -8.30
CA LYS A 268 -3.43 -27.07 -7.15
C LYS A 268 -4.83 -27.66 -7.20
N LEU A 269 -5.49 -27.60 -8.36
CA LEU A 269 -6.83 -28.16 -8.55
C LEU A 269 -6.86 -29.67 -8.30
N ILE A 270 -5.87 -30.41 -8.82
CA ILE A 270 -5.76 -31.85 -8.59
C ILE A 270 -5.61 -32.15 -7.09
N LYS A 271 -4.69 -31.46 -6.38
CA LYS A 271 -4.46 -31.66 -4.93
C LYS A 271 -5.75 -31.43 -4.14
N ASN A 272 -6.50 -30.37 -4.46
CA ASN A 272 -7.77 -30.08 -3.80
C ASN A 272 -8.84 -31.13 -4.12
N ALA A 273 -8.92 -31.59 -5.37
CA ALA A 273 -9.86 -32.63 -5.79
C ALA A 273 -9.57 -33.98 -5.10
N GLU A 274 -8.29 -34.32 -4.87
CA GLU A 274 -7.88 -35.51 -4.12
C GLU A 274 -8.36 -35.50 -2.66
N HIS A 275 -8.39 -34.32 -2.01
CA HIS A 275 -8.96 -34.18 -0.66
C HIS A 275 -10.47 -34.49 -0.60
N LEU A 276 -11.17 -34.44 -1.75
CA LEU A 276 -12.56 -34.84 -1.89
C LEU A 276 -12.72 -36.24 -2.53
N TYR A 277 -11.64 -37.00 -2.70
CA TYR A 277 -11.63 -38.34 -3.29
C TYR A 277 -12.17 -38.40 -4.73
N VAL A 278 -12.01 -37.31 -5.49
CA VAL A 278 -12.32 -37.27 -6.93
C VAL A 278 -11.29 -38.12 -7.69
N ASP A 279 -11.71 -38.81 -8.76
CA ASP A 279 -10.75 -39.48 -9.65
C ASP A 279 -9.99 -38.43 -10.48
N VAL A 280 -8.70 -38.31 -10.21
CA VAL A 280 -7.79 -37.34 -10.86
C VAL A 280 -6.79 -38.01 -11.80
N ARG A 281 -6.92 -39.31 -12.10
CA ARG A 281 -5.92 -40.06 -12.87
C ARG A 281 -5.62 -39.44 -14.24
N GLU A 282 -6.66 -39.11 -14.99
CA GLU A 282 -6.51 -38.52 -16.33
C GLU A 282 -5.92 -37.10 -16.24
N ALA A 283 -6.37 -36.28 -15.29
CA ALA A 283 -5.83 -34.94 -15.07
C ALA A 283 -4.34 -34.98 -14.66
N ARG A 284 -3.95 -35.95 -13.81
CA ARG A 284 -2.56 -36.16 -13.39
C ARG A 284 -1.69 -36.63 -14.55
N LYS A 285 -2.20 -37.53 -15.40
CA LYS A 285 -1.53 -37.96 -16.63
C LYS A 285 -1.28 -36.78 -17.55
N LEU A 286 -2.31 -35.96 -17.82
CA LEU A 286 -2.19 -34.76 -18.64
C LEU A 286 -1.21 -33.74 -18.05
N LEU A 287 -1.19 -33.53 -16.72
CA LEU A 287 -0.20 -32.67 -16.07
C LEU A 287 1.24 -33.20 -16.26
N ASN A 288 1.44 -34.51 -16.15
CA ASN A 288 2.76 -35.11 -16.34
C ASN A 288 3.22 -35.01 -17.80
N GLU A 289 2.32 -35.26 -18.76
CA GLU A 289 2.57 -35.05 -20.20
C GLU A 289 2.89 -33.57 -20.47
N ALA A 290 2.13 -32.64 -19.89
CA ALA A 290 2.36 -31.21 -20.04
C ALA A 290 3.77 -30.83 -19.56
N ARG A 291 4.18 -31.32 -18.38
CA ARG A 291 5.52 -31.08 -17.81
C ARG A 291 6.62 -31.69 -18.67
N ASP A 292 6.39 -32.87 -19.23
CA ASP A 292 7.38 -33.53 -20.09
C ASP A 292 7.56 -32.79 -21.41
N VAL A 293 6.47 -32.47 -22.09
CA VAL A 293 6.48 -31.68 -23.33
C VAL A 293 7.06 -30.29 -23.08
N GLY A 294 6.75 -29.71 -21.92
CA GLY A 294 7.41 -28.53 -21.39
C GLY A 294 8.92 -28.68 -21.41
N LYS A 295 9.51 -29.65 -20.69
CA LYS A 295 10.97 -29.85 -20.65
C LYS A 295 11.67 -29.91 -22.02
N HIS A 296 10.94 -30.24 -23.09
CA HIS A 296 11.44 -30.32 -24.46
C HIS A 296 11.24 -29.04 -25.29
N GLY A 297 10.69 -27.96 -24.72
CA GLY A 297 10.57 -26.66 -25.40
C GLY A 297 9.19 -26.34 -25.98
N ASP A 298 8.22 -27.25 -25.91
CA ASP A 298 6.88 -27.01 -26.49
C ASP A 298 5.87 -26.53 -25.44
N TRP A 299 6.04 -25.26 -25.09
CA TRP A 299 5.22 -24.55 -24.09
C TRP A 299 3.77 -24.35 -24.54
N THR A 300 3.55 -24.27 -25.86
CA THR A 300 2.20 -24.15 -26.42
C THR A 300 1.43 -25.43 -26.13
N MET A 301 2.03 -26.59 -26.43
CA MET A 301 1.44 -27.87 -26.11
C MET A 301 1.35 -28.11 -24.60
N MET A 302 2.35 -27.69 -23.81
CA MET A 302 2.28 -27.72 -22.33
C MET A 302 1.03 -27.00 -21.80
N GLY A 303 0.78 -25.76 -22.24
CA GLY A 303 -0.40 -25.00 -21.84
C GLY A 303 -1.71 -25.67 -22.30
N VAL A 304 -1.75 -26.21 -23.52
CA VAL A 304 -2.92 -26.94 -24.04
C VAL A 304 -3.23 -28.19 -23.21
N LEU A 305 -2.22 -28.98 -22.85
CA LEU A 305 -2.37 -30.18 -22.03
C LEU A 305 -2.83 -29.84 -20.60
N ALA A 306 -2.26 -28.79 -20.00
CA ALA A 306 -2.68 -28.30 -18.69
C ALA A 306 -4.14 -27.82 -18.69
N LYS A 307 -4.53 -27.05 -19.71
CA LYS A 307 -5.92 -26.61 -19.88
C LYS A 307 -6.87 -27.79 -20.06
N LYS A 308 -6.51 -28.77 -20.89
CA LYS A 308 -7.31 -29.99 -21.08
C LYS A 308 -7.49 -30.76 -19.77
N GLY A 309 -6.42 -30.92 -18.99
CA GLY A 309 -6.49 -31.57 -17.67
C GLY A 309 -7.42 -30.85 -16.70
N ARG A 310 -7.41 -29.52 -16.71
CA ARG A 310 -8.31 -28.69 -15.91
C ARG A 310 -9.77 -28.86 -16.33
N GLU A 311 -10.03 -28.82 -17.64
CA GLU A 311 -11.39 -29.00 -18.20
C GLU A 311 -11.98 -30.37 -17.84
N GLU A 312 -11.19 -31.44 -17.84
CA GLU A 312 -11.64 -32.77 -17.43
C GLU A 312 -12.09 -32.80 -15.97
N LEU A 313 -11.36 -32.15 -15.05
CA LEU A 313 -11.78 -32.05 -13.66
C LEU A 313 -13.04 -31.19 -13.51
N LEU A 314 -13.10 -30.04 -14.19
CA LEU A 314 -14.24 -29.13 -14.09
C LEU A 314 -15.55 -29.74 -14.62
N LYS A 315 -15.49 -30.75 -15.49
CA LYS A 315 -16.68 -31.52 -15.91
C LYS A 315 -17.20 -32.43 -14.80
N MET A 316 -16.32 -33.01 -13.99
CA MET A 316 -16.68 -33.99 -12.95
C MET A 316 -17.01 -33.35 -11.59
N LEU A 317 -16.33 -32.24 -11.26
CA LEU A 317 -16.44 -31.58 -9.97
C LEU A 317 -17.85 -31.13 -9.57
N PRO A 318 -18.72 -30.57 -10.46
CA PRO A 318 -19.99 -30.01 -10.04
C PRO A 318 -20.91 -31.00 -9.30
N ASP A 319 -20.95 -32.25 -9.75
CA ASP A 319 -21.78 -33.28 -9.11
C ASP A 319 -21.19 -33.72 -7.77
N VAL A 320 -19.87 -33.86 -7.69
CA VAL A 320 -19.18 -34.21 -6.44
C VAL A 320 -19.34 -33.11 -5.40
N LEU A 321 -19.13 -31.85 -5.79
CA LEU A 321 -19.25 -30.70 -4.89
C LEU A 321 -20.68 -30.52 -4.38
N ARG A 322 -21.69 -30.80 -5.22
CA ARG A 322 -23.10 -30.76 -4.80
C ARG A 322 -23.38 -31.75 -3.68
N GLU A 323 -22.90 -32.99 -3.81
CA GLU A 323 -23.08 -34.01 -2.78
C GLU A 323 -22.25 -33.69 -1.53
N GLU A 324 -21.03 -33.16 -1.71
CA GLU A 324 -20.16 -32.83 -0.59
C GLU A 324 -20.66 -31.62 0.22
N LEU A 325 -21.29 -30.63 -0.43
CA LEU A 325 -21.97 -29.53 0.24
C LEU A 325 -23.12 -30.03 1.13
N LYS A 326 -23.88 -31.04 0.67
CA LYS A 326 -24.95 -31.65 1.49
C LYS A 326 -24.37 -32.35 2.72
N LYS A 327 -23.35 -33.19 2.52
CA LYS A 327 -22.66 -33.88 3.63
C LYS A 327 -22.05 -32.90 4.64
N SER A 328 -21.43 -31.84 4.14
CA SER A 328 -20.83 -30.80 5.00
C SER A 328 -21.89 -30.08 5.83
N LYS A 329 -23.08 -29.85 5.27
CA LYS A 329 -24.22 -29.29 6.00
C LYS A 329 -24.73 -30.24 7.09
N GLU A 330 -24.80 -31.55 6.82
CA GLU A 330 -25.18 -32.56 7.80
C GLU A 330 -24.17 -32.61 8.95
N ALA A 331 -22.87 -32.73 8.63
CA ALA A 331 -21.80 -32.74 9.62
C ALA A 331 -21.76 -31.48 10.50
N LEU A 332 -22.13 -30.32 9.93
CA LEU A 332 -22.25 -29.07 10.68
C LEU A 332 -23.40 -29.10 11.71
N LEU A 333 -24.52 -29.73 11.36
CA LEU A 333 -25.66 -29.89 12.27
C LEU A 333 -25.30 -30.83 13.42
N ASP A 334 -24.60 -31.92 13.14
CA ASP A 334 -24.13 -32.88 14.13
C ASP A 334 -23.14 -32.22 15.11
N ALA A 335 -22.14 -31.50 14.61
CA ALA A 335 -21.19 -30.77 15.45
C ALA A 335 -21.88 -29.72 16.35
N LYS A 336 -22.91 -29.05 15.83
CA LYS A 336 -23.72 -28.11 16.63
C LYS A 336 -24.53 -28.83 17.71
N ALA A 337 -25.06 -30.01 17.43
CA ALA A 337 -25.78 -30.83 18.40
C ALA A 337 -24.86 -31.35 19.53
N GLU A 338 -23.60 -31.62 19.20
CA GLU A 338 -22.55 -31.97 20.17
C GLU A 338 -22.07 -30.78 21.02
N GLY A 339 -22.53 -29.55 20.72
CA GLY A 339 -22.17 -28.34 21.46
C GLY A 339 -20.81 -27.74 21.09
N LYS A 340 -20.22 -28.14 19.95
CA LYS A 340 -18.99 -27.56 19.42
C LYS A 340 -19.22 -26.13 18.90
N ASP A 341 -18.21 -25.27 18.96
CA ASP A 341 -18.27 -23.97 18.31
C ASP A 341 -18.17 -24.16 16.78
N VAL A 342 -19.24 -23.80 16.08
CA VAL A 342 -19.39 -23.96 14.64
C VAL A 342 -19.40 -22.62 13.89
N SER A 343 -19.06 -21.52 14.57
CA SER A 343 -19.18 -20.17 14.01
C SER A 343 -18.31 -19.97 12.75
N SER A 344 -17.06 -20.46 12.78
CA SER A 344 -16.15 -20.43 11.63
C SER A 344 -16.66 -21.33 10.49
N LEU A 345 -17.08 -22.56 10.82
CA LEU A 345 -17.58 -23.55 9.87
C LEU A 345 -18.84 -23.09 9.12
N ILE A 346 -19.75 -22.39 9.79
CA ILE A 346 -20.94 -21.78 9.17
C ILE A 346 -20.54 -20.77 8.10
N LYS A 347 -19.54 -19.92 8.39
CA LYS A 347 -19.07 -18.90 7.45
C LYS A 347 -18.46 -19.55 6.20
N ILE A 348 -17.52 -20.49 6.39
CA ILE A 348 -16.85 -21.21 5.29
C ILE A 348 -17.88 -21.93 4.40
N LEU A 349 -18.84 -22.65 5.00
CA LEU A 349 -19.85 -23.38 4.24
C LEU A 349 -20.82 -22.45 3.49
N LYS A 350 -21.17 -21.30 4.07
CA LYS A 350 -21.99 -20.28 3.38
C LYS A 350 -21.24 -19.71 2.18
N ASP A 351 -19.98 -19.36 2.35
CA ASP A 351 -19.14 -18.81 1.27
C ASP A 351 -18.99 -19.83 0.13
N GLY A 352 -18.72 -21.10 0.46
CA GLY A 352 -18.68 -22.18 -0.52
C GLY A 352 -20.02 -22.40 -1.25
N ALA A 353 -21.16 -22.32 -0.55
CA ALA A 353 -22.47 -22.45 -1.18
C ALA A 353 -22.82 -21.25 -2.09
N VAL A 354 -22.34 -20.05 -1.78
CA VAL A 354 -22.48 -18.86 -2.63
C VAL A 354 -21.62 -18.99 -3.88
N ALA A 355 -20.36 -19.42 -3.74
CA ALA A 355 -19.46 -19.70 -4.86
C ALA A 355 -20.07 -20.72 -5.82
N PHE A 356 -20.62 -21.82 -5.29
CA PHE A 356 -21.25 -22.86 -6.11
C PHE A 356 -22.43 -22.34 -6.92
N LYS A 357 -23.27 -21.47 -6.32
CA LYS A 357 -24.40 -20.83 -7.03
C LYS A 357 -23.95 -19.87 -8.13
N ARG A 358 -22.77 -19.28 -8.00
CA ARG A 358 -22.16 -18.41 -9.03
C ARG A 358 -21.43 -19.21 -10.11
N ASN A 359 -21.49 -20.55 -10.05
CA ASN A 359 -20.75 -21.46 -10.91
C ASN A 359 -19.21 -21.34 -10.77
N ASP A 360 -18.74 -20.88 -9.61
CA ASP A 360 -17.33 -20.85 -9.26
C ASP A 360 -16.95 -22.16 -8.57
N ILE A 361 -16.62 -23.16 -9.41
CA ILE A 361 -16.36 -24.54 -9.01
C ILE A 361 -15.08 -24.65 -8.19
N GLU A 362 -14.06 -23.88 -8.53
CA GLU A 362 -12.75 -23.93 -7.88
C GLU A 362 -12.79 -23.31 -6.49
N GLU A 363 -13.40 -22.12 -6.37
CA GLU A 363 -13.61 -21.50 -5.06
C GLU A 363 -14.48 -22.39 -4.16
N THR A 364 -15.52 -23.02 -4.70
CA THR A 364 -16.34 -23.98 -3.94
C THR A 364 -15.50 -25.14 -3.40
N LEU A 365 -14.66 -25.71 -4.25
CA LEU A 365 -13.77 -26.81 -3.88
C LEU A 365 -12.80 -26.37 -2.77
N GLU A 366 -12.19 -25.19 -2.89
CA GLU A 366 -11.29 -24.65 -1.88
C GLU A 366 -11.99 -24.48 -0.53
N ARG A 367 -13.20 -23.90 -0.51
CA ARG A 367 -13.99 -23.75 0.73
C ARG A 367 -14.38 -25.08 1.36
N LEU A 368 -14.67 -26.11 0.57
CA LEU A 368 -14.97 -27.44 1.11
C LEU A 368 -13.73 -28.14 1.68
N VAL A 369 -12.57 -27.96 1.07
CA VAL A 369 -11.30 -28.45 1.62
C VAL A 369 -10.98 -27.74 2.93
N GLU A 370 -11.16 -26.41 2.99
CA GLU A 370 -11.02 -25.60 4.20
C GLU A 370 -11.99 -26.07 5.29
N PHE A 371 -13.27 -26.30 4.95
CA PHE A 371 -14.28 -26.81 5.87
C PHE A 371 -13.87 -28.16 6.47
N LYS A 372 -13.38 -29.10 5.65
CA LYS A 372 -12.91 -30.40 6.15
C LYS A 372 -11.70 -30.28 7.08
N ALA A 373 -10.77 -29.38 6.76
CA ALA A 373 -9.61 -29.14 7.61
C ALA A 373 -10.03 -28.58 8.97
N GLU A 374 -10.94 -27.60 8.98
CA GLU A 374 -11.45 -26.99 10.20
C GLU A 374 -12.31 -27.96 11.03
N MET A 375 -13.15 -28.78 10.38
CA MET A 375 -13.91 -29.85 11.05
C MET A 375 -12.99 -30.83 11.79
N LYS A 376 -11.81 -31.16 11.23
CA LYS A 376 -10.82 -32.01 11.90
C LYS A 376 -10.13 -31.34 13.10
N ARG A 377 -10.14 -30.01 13.19
CA ARG A 377 -9.55 -29.28 14.33
C ARG A 377 -10.52 -29.19 15.51
N ILE A 378 -11.82 -29.20 15.22
CA ILE A 378 -12.89 -29.07 16.21
C ILE A 378 -13.47 -30.43 16.63
N SER A 379 -13.29 -31.46 15.78
CA SER A 379 -13.52 -32.87 16.14
C SER A 379 -12.45 -33.41 17.07
#